data_AF-A0A0J9TLN2-F1
#
_entry.id   AF-A0A0J9TLN2-F1
#
_cell.length_a   1.000
_cell.length_b   1.000
_cell.length_c   1.000
_cell.angle_alpha   90.00
_cell.angle_beta   90.00
_cell.angle_gamma   90.00
#
_symmetry.space_group_name_H-M   'P 1'
#
loop_
_entity.id
_entity.type
_entity.pdbx_description
1 polymer ?
#
loop_
_entity_poly.entity_id
_entity_poly.type
_entity_poly.pdbx_seq_one_letter_code
_entity_poly.pdbx_strand_id
1 'polypeptide(L)'
;MILWLYNRVLNITTSEIIIDNFYEALELIAESGTSVLKECFFRNFNLDNDVFNILKFIYEFLYLYADIKNNISGKYDSNVELYCKHIKENFRYYNIIKKKCTIKEECKYHTELMNFKNQFSKDQVLDFIYKNCRYEKTLCKGDTDLSNDIPCLKKSENSVKITKQDGDANNVIKILYMSLISFSSVMGIFSMFYKVNMFLHKNEHNFSYIIN
;
A
#
# COMPACT_ATOMS: atom_id res chain seq x y z
N MET A 1 0.77 11.88 -7.14
CA MET A 1 0.05 13.15 -7.38
C MET A 1 -1.40 12.92 -7.81
N ILE A 2 -1.66 12.10 -8.84
CA ILE A 2 -3.01 11.88 -9.42
C ILE A 2 -4.03 11.32 -8.40
N LEU A 3 -3.72 10.21 -7.70
CA LEU A 3 -4.61 9.61 -6.70
C LEU A 3 -4.79 10.49 -5.45
N TRP A 4 -3.81 11.35 -5.16
CA TRP A 4 -3.87 12.29 -4.03
C TRP A 4 -4.92 13.38 -4.28
N LEU A 5 -4.89 13.97 -5.47
CA LEU A 5 -5.89 14.94 -5.90
C LEU A 5 -7.29 14.31 -5.89
N TYR A 6 -7.43 13.10 -6.44
CA TYR A 6 -8.71 12.37 -6.45
C TYR A 6 -9.22 12.08 -5.04
N ASN A 7 -8.36 11.63 -4.12
CA ASN A 7 -8.72 11.46 -2.71
C ASN A 7 -9.20 12.77 -2.07
N ARG A 8 -8.56 13.89 -2.40
CA ARG A 8 -8.93 15.21 -1.86
C ARG A 8 -10.29 15.66 -2.39
N VAL A 9 -10.57 15.45 -3.67
CA VAL A 9 -11.87 15.76 -4.29
C VAL A 9 -12.98 14.93 -3.65
N LEU A 10 -12.77 13.62 -3.47
CA LEU A 10 -13.75 12.73 -2.81
C LEU A 10 -14.05 13.10 -1.35
N ASN A 11 -13.09 13.71 -0.65
CA ASN A 11 -13.31 14.22 0.71
C ASN A 11 -14.18 15.49 0.75
N ILE A 12 -14.29 16.20 -0.38
CA ILE A 12 -15.09 17.43 -0.50
C ILE A 12 -16.50 17.10 -0.98
N THR A 13 -16.62 16.18 -1.95
CA THR A 13 -17.90 15.85 -2.58
C THR A 13 -17.93 14.41 -3.06
N THR A 14 -19.13 13.82 -3.05
CA THR A 14 -19.43 12.52 -3.67
C THR A 14 -20.30 12.67 -4.93
N SER A 15 -20.63 13.91 -5.33
CA SER A 15 -21.42 14.15 -6.53
C SER A 15 -20.56 13.96 -7.78
N GLU A 16 -20.87 12.93 -8.56
CA GLU A 16 -20.17 12.59 -9.82
C GLU A 16 -20.09 13.80 -10.77
N ILE A 17 -21.20 14.53 -10.95
CA ILE A 17 -21.25 15.72 -11.82
C ILE A 17 -20.25 16.79 -11.37
N ILE A 18 -20.12 17.02 -10.05
CA ILE A 18 -19.18 18.02 -9.53
C ILE A 18 -17.73 17.53 -9.71
N ILE A 19 -17.48 16.24 -9.51
CA ILE A 19 -16.16 15.63 -9.71
C ILE A 19 -15.75 15.74 -11.18
N ASP A 20 -16.64 15.38 -12.11
CA ASP A 20 -16.41 15.44 -13.54
C ASP A 20 -16.09 16.86 -13.99
N ASN A 21 -16.93 17.84 -13.61
CA ASN A 21 -16.72 19.26 -13.93
C ASN A 21 -15.38 19.80 -13.37
N PHE A 22 -14.95 19.33 -12.19
CA PHE A 22 -13.67 19.73 -11.60
C PHE A 22 -12.49 19.25 -12.44
N TYR A 23 -12.50 17.99 -12.88
CA TYR A 23 -11.42 17.44 -13.71
C TYR A 23 -11.41 18.03 -15.12
N GLU A 24 -12.58 18.29 -15.71
CA GLU A 24 -12.69 18.98 -17.01
C GLU A 24 -12.12 20.40 -16.93
N ALA A 25 -12.45 21.16 -15.88
CA ALA A 25 -11.88 22.48 -15.66
C ALA A 25 -10.35 22.44 -15.48
N LEU A 26 -9.82 21.43 -14.77
CA LEU A 26 -8.37 21.25 -14.62
C LEU A 26 -7.66 20.97 -15.94
N GLU A 27 -8.26 20.13 -16.80
CA GLU A 27 -7.73 19.85 -18.14
C GLU A 27 -7.67 21.12 -18.99
N LEU A 28 -8.75 21.91 -19.02
CA LEU A 28 -8.79 23.18 -19.74
C LEU A 28 -7.74 24.19 -19.23
N ILE A 29 -7.56 24.28 -17.91
CA ILE A 29 -6.54 25.14 -17.30
C ILE A 29 -5.14 24.64 -17.67
N ALA A 30 -4.91 23.33 -17.70
CA ALA A 30 -3.63 22.73 -18.08
C ALA A 30 -3.30 22.99 -19.54
N GLU A 31 -4.28 22.98 -20.44
CA GLU A 31 -4.07 23.27 -21.87
C GLU A 31 -3.74 24.75 -22.15
N SER A 32 -4.11 25.65 -21.24
CA SER A 32 -3.80 27.07 -21.39
C SER A 32 -2.27 27.32 -21.46
N GLY A 33 -1.86 28.15 -22.41
CA GLY A 33 -0.47 28.27 -22.89
C GLY A 33 0.59 28.65 -21.84
N THR A 34 0.18 29.16 -20.67
CA THR A 34 1.04 29.70 -19.62
C THR A 34 1.01 28.89 -18.32
N SER A 35 0.30 27.75 -18.29
CA SER A 35 0.08 27.00 -17.06
C SER A 35 1.24 26.05 -16.72
N VAL A 36 1.77 26.16 -15.50
CA VAL A 36 2.70 25.18 -14.89
C VAL A 36 2.05 23.78 -14.83
N LEU A 37 0.73 23.70 -14.95
CA LEU A 37 -0.02 22.45 -14.95
C LEU A 37 0.07 21.65 -16.26
N LYS A 38 0.69 22.18 -17.33
CA LYS A 38 0.89 21.43 -18.60
C LYS A 38 1.63 20.11 -18.42
N GLU A 39 2.53 20.05 -17.45
CA GLU A 39 3.30 18.83 -17.15
C GLU A 39 2.58 17.90 -16.16
N CYS A 40 1.46 18.35 -15.60
CA CYS A 40 0.68 17.56 -14.66
C CYS A 40 -0.29 16.66 -15.42
N PHE A 41 -0.29 15.38 -15.08
CA PHE A 41 -1.33 14.46 -15.52
C PHE A 41 -2.48 14.49 -14.51
N PHE A 42 -3.68 14.77 -14.99
CA PHE A 42 -4.91 14.71 -14.21
C PHE A 42 -5.72 13.50 -14.66
N ARG A 43 -6.40 12.86 -13.72
CA ARG A 43 -7.26 11.72 -14.05
C ARG A 43 -8.42 11.64 -13.09
N ASN A 44 -9.62 11.80 -13.64
CA ASN A 44 -10.80 11.35 -12.97
C ASN A 44 -10.88 9.82 -13.10
N PHE A 45 -10.66 9.11 -12.00
CA PHE A 45 -10.73 7.65 -12.05
C PHE A 45 -12.17 7.14 -12.13
N ASN A 46 -13.16 7.93 -11.66
CA ASN A 46 -14.56 7.54 -11.55
C ASN A 46 -14.70 6.07 -11.10
N LEU A 47 -14.20 5.82 -9.89
CA LEU A 47 -14.15 4.51 -9.26
C LEU A 47 -15.11 4.47 -8.08
N ASP A 48 -15.67 3.28 -7.86
CA ASP A 48 -16.30 2.92 -6.60
C ASP A 48 -15.33 3.16 -5.42
N ASN A 49 -15.86 3.64 -4.29
CA ASN A 49 -15.06 4.07 -3.15
C ASN A 49 -14.23 2.92 -2.55
N ASP A 50 -14.75 1.69 -2.53
CA ASP A 50 -14.00 0.54 -2.00
C ASP A 50 -12.84 0.17 -2.94
N VAL A 51 -13.07 0.26 -4.25
CA VAL A 51 -12.03 0.05 -5.27
C VAL A 51 -10.94 1.12 -5.15
N PHE A 52 -11.35 2.37 -5.02
CA PHE A 52 -10.43 3.50 -4.88
C PHE A 52 -9.56 3.38 -3.61
N ASN A 53 -10.16 3.07 -2.46
CA ASN A 53 -9.42 2.91 -1.21
C ASN A 53 -8.36 1.82 -1.29
N ILE A 54 -8.67 0.69 -1.94
CA ILE A 54 -7.69 -0.38 -2.16
C ILE A 54 -6.56 0.08 -3.09
N LEU A 55 -6.88 0.77 -4.19
CA LEU A 55 -5.89 1.26 -5.14
C LEU A 55 -4.95 2.31 -4.55
N LYS A 56 -5.47 3.16 -3.67
CA LYS A 56 -4.65 4.10 -2.91
C LYS A 56 -3.55 3.38 -2.15
N PHE A 57 -3.86 2.31 -1.43
CA PHE A 57 -2.86 1.51 -0.72
C PHE A 57 -1.85 0.86 -1.66
N ILE A 58 -2.31 0.25 -2.76
CA ILE A 58 -1.45 -0.38 -3.77
C ILE A 58 -0.46 0.64 -4.34
N TYR A 59 -0.92 1.83 -4.67
CA TYR A 59 -0.09 2.88 -5.23
C TYR A 59 0.89 3.42 -4.19
N GLU A 60 0.44 3.77 -2.99
CA GLU A 60 1.33 4.22 -1.90
C GLU A 60 2.43 3.18 -1.61
N PHE A 61 2.07 1.89 -1.59
CA PHE A 61 3.02 0.82 -1.37
C PHE A 61 4.07 0.70 -2.49
N LEU A 62 3.67 0.89 -3.76
CA LEU A 62 4.61 0.90 -4.89
C LEU A 62 5.74 1.91 -4.70
N TYR A 63 5.40 3.13 -4.26
CA TYR A 63 6.39 4.19 -4.02
C TYR A 63 7.23 3.95 -2.76
N LEU A 64 6.61 3.47 -1.68
CA LEU A 64 7.28 3.30 -0.40
C LEU A 64 8.08 2.00 -0.31
N TYR A 65 7.92 1.07 -1.26
CA TYR A 65 8.53 -0.26 -1.15
C TYR A 65 10.06 -0.22 -1.03
N ALA A 66 10.75 0.70 -1.72
CA ALA A 66 12.20 0.82 -1.61
C ALA A 66 12.63 1.14 -0.18
N ASP A 67 11.95 2.09 0.47
CA ASP A 67 12.20 2.46 1.86
C ASP A 67 11.82 1.32 2.81
N ILE A 68 10.69 0.66 2.58
CA ILE A 68 10.26 -0.52 3.34
C ILE A 68 11.33 -1.62 3.27
N LYS A 69 11.85 -1.91 2.08
CA LYS A 69 12.90 -2.90 1.83
C LYS A 69 14.19 -2.54 2.58
N ASN A 70 14.59 -1.28 2.54
CA ASN A 70 15.77 -0.78 3.25
C ASN A 70 15.61 -0.92 4.77
N ASN A 71 14.44 -0.54 5.30
CA ASN A 71 14.13 -0.66 6.73
C ASN A 71 14.09 -2.12 7.20
N ILE A 72 13.58 -3.05 6.38
CA ILE A 72 13.65 -4.49 6.68
C ILE A 72 15.09 -5.02 6.68
N SER A 73 15.94 -4.49 5.80
CA SER A 73 17.35 -4.90 5.68
C SER A 73 18.25 -4.33 6.80
N GLY A 74 17.78 -3.28 7.48
CA GLY A 74 18.45 -2.67 8.63
C GLY A 74 18.48 -3.61 9.83
N LYS A 75 19.65 -3.78 10.45
CA LYS A 75 19.91 -4.87 11.41
C LYS A 75 19.17 -4.81 12.76
N TYR A 76 18.43 -3.76 13.11
CA TYR A 76 17.83 -3.62 14.43
C TYR A 76 16.60 -2.71 14.45
N ASP A 77 15.49 -3.10 13.81
CA ASP A 77 14.25 -2.35 13.97
C ASP A 77 13.11 -3.23 14.50
N SER A 78 12.51 -2.81 15.62
CA SER A 78 11.27 -3.36 16.17
C SER A 78 10.10 -3.26 15.17
N ASN A 79 10.26 -2.47 14.12
CA ASN A 79 9.24 -2.23 13.09
C ASN A 79 9.28 -3.23 11.93
N VAL A 80 10.25 -4.15 11.84
CA VAL A 80 10.32 -5.15 10.75
C VAL A 80 9.01 -5.93 10.61
N GLU A 81 8.42 -6.35 11.73
CA GLU A 81 7.14 -7.06 11.71
C GLU A 81 6.01 -6.21 11.13
N LEU A 82 5.98 -4.92 11.47
CA LEU A 82 4.97 -3.99 10.98
C LEU A 82 5.12 -3.74 9.48
N TYR A 83 6.34 -3.57 8.99
CA TYR A 83 6.63 -3.48 7.55
C TYR A 83 6.22 -4.75 6.80
N CYS A 84 6.56 -5.92 7.35
CA CYS A 84 6.16 -7.20 6.77
C CYS A 84 4.64 -7.37 6.73
N LYS A 85 3.92 -6.96 7.79
CA LYS A 85 2.46 -6.94 7.80
C LYS A 85 1.91 -6.05 6.68
N HIS A 86 2.51 -4.87 6.48
CA HIS A 86 2.12 -3.96 5.41
C HIS A 86 2.33 -4.58 4.00
N ILE A 87 3.44 -5.29 3.78
CA ILE A 87 3.66 -6.05 2.52
C ILE A 87 2.57 -7.10 2.32
N LYS A 88 2.29 -7.92 3.35
CA LYS A 88 1.27 -8.98 3.29
C LYS A 88 -0.12 -8.43 2.95
N GLU A 89 -0.52 -7.31 3.56
CA GLU A 89 -1.81 -6.68 3.29
C GLU A 89 -1.91 -6.13 1.87
N ASN A 90 -0.84 -5.51 1.34
CA ASN A 90 -0.84 -5.05 -0.05
C ASN A 90 -0.90 -6.19 -1.07
N PHE A 91 -0.23 -7.32 -0.79
CA PHE A 91 -0.37 -8.53 -1.62
C PHE A 91 -1.81 -9.06 -1.59
N ARG A 92 -2.47 -9.02 -0.43
CA ARG A 92 -3.90 -9.37 -0.32
C ARG A 92 -4.78 -8.41 -1.12
N TYR A 93 -4.55 -7.11 -1.02
CA TYR A 93 -5.30 -6.06 -1.74
C TYR A 93 -5.18 -6.20 -3.25
N TYR A 94 -3.96 -6.42 -3.76
CA TYR A 94 -3.74 -6.71 -5.18
C TYR A 94 -4.58 -7.91 -5.63
N ASN A 95 -4.58 -9.00 -4.86
CA ASN A 95 -5.34 -10.21 -5.20
C ASN A 95 -6.87 -10.04 -5.11
N ILE A 96 -7.36 -9.12 -4.28
CA ILE A 96 -8.78 -8.77 -4.24
C ILE A 96 -9.16 -7.97 -5.49
N ILE A 97 -8.40 -6.91 -5.79
CA ILE A 97 -8.81 -5.95 -6.81
C ILE A 97 -8.55 -6.46 -8.23
N LYS A 98 -7.54 -7.30 -8.44
CA LYS A 98 -7.29 -7.90 -9.76
C LYS A 98 -8.46 -8.74 -10.26
N LYS A 99 -9.22 -9.38 -9.34
CA LYS A 99 -10.44 -10.13 -9.68
C LYS A 99 -11.60 -9.24 -10.14
N LYS A 100 -11.58 -7.96 -9.78
CA LYS A 100 -12.55 -6.95 -10.24
C LYS A 100 -12.13 -6.30 -11.57
N CYS A 101 -10.94 -6.64 -12.08
CA CYS A 101 -10.31 -6.06 -13.26
C CYS A 101 -10.07 -7.17 -14.29
N THR A 102 -11.15 -7.79 -14.79
CA THR A 102 -11.07 -8.95 -15.70
C THR A 102 -10.90 -8.56 -17.17
N ILE A 103 -11.48 -7.44 -17.57
CA ILE A 103 -11.41 -6.91 -18.94
C ILE A 103 -10.48 -5.71 -18.94
N LYS A 104 -9.38 -5.79 -19.72
CA LYS A 104 -8.31 -4.81 -19.71
C LYS A 104 -8.80 -3.42 -20.15
N GLU A 105 -9.58 -3.36 -21.22
CA GLU A 105 -10.08 -2.10 -21.80
C GLU A 105 -11.05 -1.38 -20.86
N GLU A 106 -11.77 -2.11 -20.01
CA GLU A 106 -12.76 -1.55 -19.07
C GLU A 106 -12.15 -1.22 -17.71
N CYS A 107 -10.97 -1.77 -17.42
CA CYS A 107 -10.33 -1.61 -16.13
C CYS A 107 -9.54 -0.30 -16.05
N LYS A 108 -10.18 0.71 -15.46
CA LYS A 108 -9.61 2.05 -15.25
C LYS A 108 -8.30 2.06 -14.44
N TYR A 109 -7.91 0.99 -13.77
CA TYR A 109 -6.69 0.90 -12.95
C TYR A 109 -5.75 -0.24 -13.38
N HIS A 110 -5.90 -0.72 -14.61
CA HIS A 110 -5.08 -1.81 -15.14
C HIS A 110 -3.57 -1.50 -15.09
N THR A 111 -3.18 -0.26 -15.40
CA THR A 111 -1.77 0.18 -15.39
C THR A 111 -1.14 0.03 -14.00
N GLU A 112 -1.85 0.45 -12.96
CA GLU A 112 -1.41 0.35 -11.57
C GLU A 112 -1.22 -1.13 -11.15
N LEU A 113 -2.13 -2.01 -11.56
CA LEU A 113 -1.99 -3.45 -11.30
C LEU A 113 -0.81 -4.06 -12.06
N MET A 114 -0.58 -3.67 -13.30
CA MET A 114 0.57 -4.15 -14.08
C MET A 114 1.88 -3.68 -13.47
N ASN A 115 1.96 -2.44 -12.99
CA ASN A 115 3.14 -1.93 -12.30
C ASN A 115 3.42 -2.73 -11.01
N PHE A 116 2.38 -2.98 -10.22
CA PHE A 116 2.47 -3.83 -9.03
C PHE A 116 2.95 -5.24 -9.39
N LYS A 117 2.30 -5.88 -10.38
CA LYS A 117 2.67 -7.20 -10.88
C LYS A 117 4.14 -7.24 -11.30
N ASN A 118 4.56 -6.34 -12.18
CA ASN A 118 5.92 -6.30 -12.72
C ASN A 118 6.99 -6.08 -11.65
N GLN A 119 6.67 -5.37 -10.57
CA GLN A 119 7.59 -5.16 -9.47
C GLN A 119 7.68 -6.37 -8.54
N PHE A 120 6.54 -6.94 -8.16
CA PHE A 120 6.44 -7.91 -7.08
C PHE A 120 6.35 -9.38 -7.54
N SER A 121 6.25 -9.64 -8.84
CA SER A 121 6.38 -11.00 -9.40
C SER A 121 7.84 -11.42 -9.62
N LYS A 122 8.80 -10.51 -9.46
CA LYS A 122 10.23 -10.81 -9.63
C LYS A 122 10.72 -11.73 -8.52
N ASP A 123 11.37 -12.84 -8.88
CA ASP A 123 11.88 -13.84 -7.92
C ASP A 123 12.73 -13.21 -6.82
N GLN A 124 13.69 -12.35 -7.18
CA GLN A 124 14.54 -11.63 -6.22
C GLN A 124 13.77 -10.79 -5.18
N VAL A 125 12.60 -10.25 -5.56
CA VAL A 125 11.74 -9.46 -4.67
C VAL A 125 10.96 -10.39 -3.74
N LEU A 126 10.41 -11.46 -4.29
CA LEU A 126 9.69 -12.47 -3.53
C LEU A 126 10.60 -13.19 -2.53
N ASP A 127 11.79 -13.63 -2.94
CA ASP A 127 12.79 -14.28 -2.09
C ASP A 127 13.22 -13.39 -0.93
N PHE A 128 13.42 -12.09 -1.21
CA PHE A 128 13.69 -11.11 -0.16
C PHE A 128 12.56 -11.06 0.87
N ILE A 129 11.31 -10.99 0.42
CA ILE A 129 10.14 -10.93 1.29
C ILE A 129 10.01 -12.22 2.10
N TYR A 130 10.09 -13.39 1.47
CA TYR A 130 9.96 -14.68 2.14
C TYR A 130 11.00 -14.84 3.24
N LYS A 131 12.27 -14.56 2.92
CA LYS A 131 13.39 -14.69 3.86
C LYS A 131 13.28 -13.71 5.01
N ASN A 132 13.12 -12.42 4.73
CA ASN A 132 13.22 -11.39 5.78
C ASN A 132 11.93 -11.24 6.59
N CYS A 133 10.77 -11.49 5.99
CA CYS A 133 9.49 -11.46 6.69
C CYS A 133 9.06 -12.79 7.31
N ARG A 134 9.83 -13.86 7.04
CA ARG A 134 9.51 -15.25 7.42
C ARG A 134 8.12 -15.65 6.92
N TYR A 135 7.89 -15.37 5.63
CA TYR A 135 6.64 -15.67 4.95
C TYR A 135 6.81 -16.81 3.97
N GLU A 136 5.70 -17.48 3.69
CA GLU A 136 5.56 -18.46 2.62
C GLU A 136 4.31 -18.13 1.79
N LYS A 137 4.34 -18.54 0.52
CA LYS A 137 3.20 -18.41 -0.38
C LYS A 137 2.03 -19.24 0.11
N THR A 138 0.82 -18.70 -0.02
CA THR A 138 -0.42 -19.38 0.32
C THR A 138 -1.54 -19.00 -0.64
N LEU A 139 -2.62 -19.78 -0.62
CA LEU A 139 -3.83 -19.51 -1.38
C LEU A 139 -4.43 -18.18 -0.93
N CYS A 140 -4.86 -17.37 -1.89
CA CYS A 140 -5.70 -16.23 -1.58
C CYS A 140 -7.13 -16.68 -1.32
N LYS A 141 -7.88 -15.86 -0.57
CA LYS A 141 -9.29 -16.17 -0.27
C LYS A 141 -10.08 -16.34 -1.57
N GLY A 142 -10.72 -17.50 -1.71
CA GLY A 142 -11.54 -17.84 -2.87
C GLY A 142 -10.74 -18.30 -4.11
N ASP A 143 -9.44 -18.54 -3.99
CA ASP A 143 -8.67 -19.25 -5.02
C ASP A 143 -8.72 -20.76 -4.76
N THR A 144 -8.79 -21.55 -5.84
CA THR A 144 -8.70 -23.02 -5.78
C THR A 144 -7.26 -23.50 -5.79
N ASP A 145 -6.36 -22.73 -6.40
CA ASP A 145 -4.96 -23.10 -6.63
C ASP A 145 -4.01 -21.95 -6.34
N LEU A 146 -2.74 -22.29 -6.07
CA LEU A 146 -1.69 -21.29 -5.85
C LEU A 146 -1.52 -20.45 -7.11
N SER A 147 -1.56 -19.13 -6.94
CA SER A 147 -1.43 -18.22 -8.07
C SER A 147 -0.04 -18.34 -8.72
N ASN A 148 -0.02 -18.47 -10.05
CA ASN A 148 1.18 -18.26 -10.88
C ASN A 148 1.53 -16.76 -11.00
N ASP A 149 0.72 -15.90 -10.40
CA ASP A 149 0.91 -14.47 -10.24
C ASP A 149 1.41 -14.17 -8.82
N ILE A 150 1.27 -12.94 -8.33
CA ILE A 150 1.63 -12.59 -6.94
C ILE A 150 0.77 -13.38 -5.94
N PRO A 151 1.37 -14.20 -5.06
CA PRO A 151 0.63 -15.04 -4.12
C PRO A 151 0.14 -14.24 -2.91
N CYS A 152 -0.78 -14.82 -2.13
CA CYS A 152 -1.00 -14.35 -0.77
C CYS A 152 0.09 -14.88 0.17
N LEU A 153 0.30 -14.21 1.31
CA LEU A 153 1.39 -14.52 2.24
C LEU A 153 0.85 -15.00 3.59
N LYS A 154 1.43 -16.08 4.13
CA LYS A 154 1.25 -16.51 5.53
C LYS A 154 2.58 -16.56 6.26
N LYS A 155 2.54 -16.42 7.60
CA LYS A 155 3.73 -16.66 8.44
C LYS A 155 4.14 -18.12 8.28
N SER A 156 5.42 -18.34 8.03
CA SER A 156 5.94 -19.70 7.93
C SER A 156 5.89 -20.36 9.31
N GLU A 157 5.38 -21.59 9.39
CA GLU A 157 5.24 -22.34 10.64
C GLU A 157 6.60 -22.63 11.30
N ASN A 158 7.67 -22.67 10.51
CA ASN A 158 9.05 -22.80 11.00
C ASN A 158 9.58 -21.55 11.71
N SER A 159 8.84 -20.44 11.74
CA SER A 159 9.25 -19.19 12.41
C SER A 159 9.11 -19.22 13.93
N VAL A 160 8.41 -20.22 14.50
CA VAL A 160 8.14 -20.38 15.95
C VAL A 160 9.11 -21.37 16.62
N LYS A 161 10.14 -21.89 15.93
CA LYS A 161 11.25 -22.57 16.62
C LYS A 161 12.19 -21.55 17.24
N ILE A 162 11.70 -20.81 18.23
CA ILE A 162 12.55 -20.35 19.33
C ILE A 162 13.00 -21.65 20.00
N THR A 163 14.28 -21.98 19.84
CA THR A 163 14.94 -23.01 20.63
C THR A 163 14.56 -22.79 22.09
N LYS A 164 13.68 -23.66 22.61
CA LYS A 164 13.49 -23.84 24.04
C LYS A 164 14.82 -24.35 24.57
N GLN A 165 15.68 -23.44 24.97
CA GLN A 165 16.73 -23.75 25.92
C GLN A 165 16.64 -22.76 27.07
N ASP A 166 16.28 -23.37 28.19
CA ASP A 166 16.12 -22.86 29.54
C ASP A 166 15.06 -21.83 29.88
N GLY A 167 14.41 -22.13 31.00
CA GLY A 167 13.19 -21.56 31.49
C GLY A 167 13.40 -20.22 32.17
N ASP A 168 12.46 -19.31 31.90
CA ASP A 168 12.16 -18.23 32.80
C ASP A 168 10.67 -17.88 32.63
N ALA A 169 9.92 -17.91 33.73
CA ALA A 169 8.49 -17.60 33.77
C ALA A 169 8.18 -16.19 33.24
N ASN A 170 9.19 -15.31 33.19
CA ASN A 170 9.12 -13.99 32.54
C ASN A 170 8.83 -14.04 31.03
N ASN A 171 9.18 -15.12 30.33
CA ASN A 171 8.90 -15.25 28.89
C ASN A 171 7.40 -15.50 28.61
N VAL A 172 6.69 -16.17 29.52
CA VAL A 172 5.24 -16.40 29.37
C VAL A 172 4.48 -15.09 29.52
N ILE A 173 4.90 -14.24 30.48
CA ILE A 173 4.34 -12.91 30.69
C ILE A 173 4.62 -12.00 29.48
N LYS A 174 5.80 -12.10 28.87
CA LYS A 174 6.19 -11.33 27.66
C LYS A 174 5.39 -11.75 26.41
N ILE A 175 5.09 -13.03 26.26
CA ILE A 175 4.24 -13.57 25.18
C ILE A 175 2.78 -13.11 25.34
N LEU A 176 2.26 -13.13 26.58
CA LEU A 176 0.93 -12.59 26.89
C LEU A 176 0.86 -11.07 26.67
N TYR A 177 1.93 -10.33 27.00
CA TYR A 177 2.02 -8.90 26.71
C TYR A 177 2.03 -8.60 25.20
N MET A 178 2.75 -9.40 24.40
CA MET A 178 2.77 -9.25 22.93
C MET A 178 1.42 -9.59 22.29
N SER A 179 0.69 -10.60 22.80
CA SER A 179 -0.65 -10.93 22.29
C SER A 179 -1.70 -9.88 22.66
N LEU A 180 -1.55 -9.18 23.78
CA LEU A 180 -2.42 -8.07 24.17
C LEU A 180 -2.13 -6.78 23.37
N ILE A 181 -0.88 -6.52 22.97
CA ILE A 181 -0.52 -5.39 22.09
C ILE A 181 -1.12 -5.55 20.68
N SER A 182 -1.43 -6.77 20.22
CA SER A 182 -2.15 -7.01 18.96
C SER A 182 -3.50 -6.28 18.88
N PHE A 183 -4.17 -6.06 20.01
CA PHE A 183 -5.43 -5.31 20.08
C PHE A 183 -5.25 -3.78 20.19
N SER A 184 -4.06 -3.31 20.56
CA SER A 184 -3.68 -1.88 20.50
C SER A 184 -3.18 -1.44 19.11
N SER A 185 -3.05 -2.37 18.17
CA SER A 185 -2.43 -2.17 16.85
C SER A 185 -3.20 -1.28 15.88
N VAL A 186 -4.38 -0.77 16.27
CA VAL A 186 -5.06 0.31 15.53
C VAL A 186 -4.24 1.61 15.62
N MET A 187 -3.61 1.93 16.76
CA MET A 187 -2.76 3.13 16.86
C MET A 187 -1.37 2.99 16.24
N GLY A 188 -0.83 1.78 16.11
CA GLY A 188 0.44 1.55 15.40
C GLY A 188 0.30 1.82 13.90
N ILE A 189 -0.83 1.44 13.31
CA ILE A 189 -1.22 1.78 11.94
C ILE A 189 -1.33 3.31 11.78
N PHE A 190 -1.97 4.00 12.75
CA PHE A 190 -1.98 5.47 12.77
C PHE A 190 -0.59 6.10 12.94
N SER A 191 0.36 5.48 13.65
CA SER A 191 1.72 6.03 13.81
C SER A 191 2.56 5.98 12.52
N MET A 192 2.36 4.94 11.70
CA MET A 192 2.89 4.91 10.33
C MET A 192 2.17 5.93 9.46
N PHE A 193 0.85 6.05 9.54
CA PHE A 193 0.13 7.12 8.88
C PHE A 193 0.55 8.52 9.37
N TYR A 194 0.99 8.69 10.61
CA TYR A 194 1.46 9.98 11.15
C TYR A 194 2.86 10.33 10.64
N LYS A 195 3.78 9.36 10.59
CA LYS A 195 5.09 9.56 9.93
C LYS A 195 4.96 9.75 8.41
N VAL A 196 4.01 9.06 7.76
CA VAL A 196 3.70 9.23 6.34
C VAL A 196 3.01 10.58 6.09
N ASN A 197 2.08 11.01 6.94
CA ASN A 197 1.48 12.36 6.91
C ASN A 197 2.54 13.44 7.13
N MET A 198 3.56 13.22 7.97
CA MET A 198 4.68 14.14 8.13
C MET A 198 5.55 14.23 6.85
N PHE A 199 5.75 13.13 6.12
CA PHE A 199 6.39 13.16 4.79
C PHE A 199 5.55 13.91 3.75
N LEU A 200 4.22 13.81 3.83
CA LEU A 200 3.27 14.53 2.97
C LEU A 200 3.24 16.02 3.30
N HIS A 201 3.23 16.38 4.58
CA HIS A 201 3.29 17.76 5.07
C HIS A 201 4.63 18.44 4.73
N LYS A 202 5.73 17.67 4.66
CA LYS A 202 7.03 18.16 4.19
C LYS A 202 7.03 18.47 2.69
N ASN A 203 6.22 17.77 1.89
CA ASN A 203 6.01 18.07 0.48
C ASN A 203 4.97 19.20 0.25
N GLU A 204 4.00 19.39 1.16
CA GLU A 204 3.08 20.54 1.14
C GLU A 204 3.81 21.88 1.31
N HIS A 205 4.84 21.94 2.16
CA HIS A 205 5.68 23.15 2.29
C HIS A 205 6.46 23.51 1.02
N ASN A 206 6.76 22.53 0.15
CA ASN A 206 7.37 22.81 -1.15
C ASN A 206 6.35 23.30 -2.20
N PHE A 207 5.06 22.98 -2.04
CA PHE A 207 4.00 23.42 -2.96
C PHE A 207 3.36 24.76 -2.59
N SER A 208 3.46 25.23 -1.34
CA SER A 208 3.01 26.58 -0.97
C SER A 208 3.82 27.70 -1.66
N TYR A 209 4.96 27.37 -2.28
CA TYR A 209 5.74 28.27 -3.12
C TYR A 209 5.34 28.26 -4.61
N ILE A 210 4.43 27.36 -5.02
CA ILE A 210 3.97 27.24 -6.41
C ILE A 210 2.59 27.89 -6.60
N ILE A 211 1.89 28.23 -5.51
CA ILE A 211 0.59 28.93 -5.51
C ILE A 211 0.68 30.24 -4.71
N ASN A 212 1.67 31.07 -5.04
CA ASN A 212 1.67 32.50 -4.73
C ASN A 212 2.26 33.26 -5.91
#